data_AF-A0A7S2QAH3-F1
#
_entry.id   AF-A0A7S2QAH3-F1
#
_cell.length_a   1.000
_cell.length_b   1.000
_cell.length_c   1.000
_cell.angle_alpha   90.00
_cell.angle_beta   90.00
_cell.angle_gamma   90.00
#
_symmetry.space_group_name_H-M   'P 1'
#
loop_
_entity.id
_entity.type
_entity.pdbx_description
1 polymer ?
#
loop_
_entity_poly.entity_id
_entity_poly.type
_entity_poly.pdbx_seq_one_letter_code
_entity_poly.pdbx_strand_id
1 'polypeptide(L)'
;GRLSRFTNGLSARRQSSRRSSRTSRCLLQEYAETPKQTVVNCLLDAIDHINVRGEGCCPYHVALSGLAQTLQELALQDCNLDFRPLRGWQCPGCYGVNAKPPPRGGHGRSETMSDEELAADDDAVLQCQLCGEMAGMYFSTPGSERSSRGWSPGRSSAAGDCRGYWGYPDLEHCTAADPRYP
;
A
#
# COMPACT_ATOMS: atom_id res chain seq x y z
N GLY A 1 -16.87 32.63 14.19
CA GLY A 1 -16.91 33.48 12.98
C GLY A 1 -16.44 32.69 11.78
N ARG A 2 -17.17 32.77 10.66
CA ARG A 2 -16.77 32.50 9.25
C ARG A 2 -16.01 31.19 8.90
N LEU A 3 -16.67 30.03 8.96
CA LEU A 3 -16.20 28.78 8.29
C LEU A 3 -17.22 28.20 7.28
N SER A 4 -17.94 29.05 6.54
CA SER A 4 -19.05 28.61 5.66
C SER A 4 -18.88 29.00 4.17
N ARG A 5 -17.65 28.95 3.62
CA ARG A 5 -17.41 29.47 2.24
C ARG A 5 -16.53 28.64 1.29
N PHE A 6 -16.20 27.38 1.60
CA PHE A 6 -15.37 26.57 0.69
C PHE A 6 -16.10 25.53 -0.18
N THR A 7 -17.43 25.40 -0.11
CA THR A 7 -18.14 24.34 -0.87
C THR A 7 -19.10 24.82 -1.97
N ASN A 8 -19.30 26.13 -2.15
CA ASN A 8 -20.40 26.64 -3.01
C ASN A 8 -20.04 26.91 -4.49
N GLY A 9 -18.91 26.40 -5.00
CA GLY A 9 -18.43 26.74 -6.35
C GLY A 9 -18.51 25.64 -7.43
N LEU A 10 -18.90 24.40 -7.09
CA LEU A 10 -18.68 23.25 -7.99
C LEU A 10 -19.92 22.75 -8.77
N SER A 11 -21.09 23.39 -8.65
CA SER A 11 -22.35 22.84 -9.23
C SER A 11 -22.67 23.19 -10.69
N ALA A 12 -21.79 23.86 -11.44
CA ALA A 12 -22.12 24.26 -12.83
C ALA A 12 -21.08 23.93 -13.90
N ARG A 13 -20.10 23.07 -13.60
CA ARG A 13 -19.06 22.70 -14.59
C ARG A 13 -19.40 21.37 -15.25
N ARG A 14 -20.03 21.50 -16.42
CA ARG A 14 -20.05 20.57 -17.56
C ARG A 14 -20.09 19.09 -17.15
N GLN A 15 -21.27 18.50 -17.30
CA GLN A 15 -21.45 17.09 -17.60
C GLN A 15 -20.76 16.76 -18.94
N SER A 16 -19.44 16.93 -19.01
CA SER A 16 -18.59 16.20 -19.94
C SER A 16 -18.91 14.76 -19.68
N SER A 17 -19.53 14.11 -20.65
CA SER A 17 -19.79 12.69 -20.71
C SER A 17 -18.58 11.97 -20.13
N ARG A 18 -18.70 11.61 -18.84
CA ARG A 18 -17.77 10.71 -18.16
C ARG A 18 -18.03 9.39 -18.86
N ARG A 19 -17.42 9.20 -20.03
CA ARG A 19 -17.15 7.90 -20.60
C ARG A 19 -16.54 7.15 -19.43
N SER A 20 -17.36 6.29 -18.86
CA SER A 20 -16.99 5.41 -17.77
C SER A 20 -15.81 4.65 -18.33
N SER A 21 -14.60 5.09 -18.01
CA SER A 21 -13.37 4.37 -18.32
C SER A 21 -13.32 3.18 -17.37
N ARG A 22 -14.35 2.33 -17.46
CA ARG A 22 -14.35 0.93 -17.08
C ARG A 22 -13.44 0.21 -18.06
N THR A 23 -12.18 0.60 -18.10
CA THR A 23 -11.17 -0.39 -18.38
C THR A 23 -11.19 -1.27 -17.15
N SER A 24 -12.07 -2.28 -17.14
CA SER A 24 -12.26 -3.24 -16.05
C SER A 24 -11.06 -4.16 -15.88
N ARG A 25 -9.89 -3.73 -16.35
CA ARG A 25 -8.65 -4.48 -16.42
C ARG A 25 -7.67 -3.80 -15.50
N CYS A 26 -7.06 -4.59 -14.63
CA CYS A 26 -5.95 -4.14 -13.80
C CYS A 26 -4.80 -3.65 -14.68
N LEU A 27 -4.01 -2.70 -14.15
CA LEU A 27 -2.82 -2.18 -14.83
C LEU A 27 -1.81 -3.31 -15.15
N LEU A 28 -1.69 -4.26 -14.24
CA LEU A 28 -0.94 -5.50 -14.40
C LEU A 28 -1.96 -6.63 -14.54
N GLN A 29 -2.07 -7.22 -15.73
CA GLN A 29 -3.14 -8.17 -16.06
C GLN A 29 -2.93 -9.53 -15.38
N GLU A 30 -1.69 -9.83 -14.98
CA GLU A 30 -1.28 -11.03 -14.27
C GLU A 30 -1.61 -11.00 -12.76
N TYR A 31 -2.00 -9.85 -12.22
CA TYR A 31 -2.29 -9.67 -10.81
C TYR A 31 -3.76 -9.30 -10.58
N ALA A 32 -4.29 -9.71 -9.43
CA ALA A 32 -5.63 -9.31 -9.01
C ALA A 32 -5.65 -7.83 -8.58
N GLU A 33 -6.84 -7.23 -8.57
CA GLU A 33 -7.01 -5.86 -8.07
C GLU A 33 -6.66 -5.79 -6.58
N THR A 34 -5.79 -4.84 -6.21
CA THR A 34 -5.46 -4.59 -4.81
C THR A 34 -6.69 -4.04 -4.06
N PRO A 35 -7.15 -4.65 -2.95
CA PRO A 35 -8.29 -4.17 -2.19
C PRO A 35 -8.14 -2.72 -1.75
N LYS A 36 -9.25 -1.99 -1.74
CA LYS A 36 -9.30 -0.58 -1.30
C LYS A 36 -8.65 -0.37 0.08
N GLN A 37 -8.82 -1.32 1.01
CA GLN A 37 -8.20 -1.22 2.33
C GLN A 37 -6.67 -1.21 2.26
N THR A 38 -6.06 -2.07 1.44
CA THR A 38 -4.61 -2.08 1.22
C THR A 38 -4.14 -0.76 0.63
N VAL A 39 -4.90 -0.17 -0.32
CA VAL A 39 -4.59 1.16 -0.87
C VAL A 39 -4.63 2.24 0.20
N VAL A 40 -5.63 2.21 1.10
CA VAL A 40 -5.71 3.13 2.24
C VAL A 40 -4.51 2.97 3.15
N ASN A 41 -4.11 1.75 3.48
CA ASN A 41 -2.94 1.49 4.30
C ASN A 41 -1.66 2.05 3.66
N CYS A 42 -1.45 1.88 2.34
CA CYS A 42 -0.31 2.50 1.65
C CYS A 42 -0.29 4.02 1.77
N LEU A 43 -1.47 4.67 1.74
CA LEU A 43 -1.56 6.13 1.91
C LEU A 43 -1.31 6.53 3.37
N LEU A 44 -1.76 5.74 4.33
CA LEU A 44 -1.47 5.95 5.76
C LEU A 44 0.03 5.82 6.04
N ASP A 45 0.67 4.79 5.51
CA ASP A 45 2.12 4.63 5.60
C ASP A 45 2.84 5.82 4.97
N ALA A 46 2.36 6.33 3.84
CA ALA A 46 2.95 7.51 3.21
C ALA A 46 2.83 8.76 4.10
N ILE A 47 1.67 9.05 4.68
CA ILE A 47 1.51 10.25 5.54
C ILE A 47 2.34 10.18 6.82
N ASP A 48 2.60 8.98 7.36
CA ASP A 48 3.44 8.80 8.55
C ASP A 48 4.91 9.15 8.29
N HIS A 49 5.34 9.16 7.02
CA HIS A 49 6.71 9.46 6.60
C HIS A 49 6.85 10.87 5.98
N ILE A 50 5.80 11.70 5.99
CA ILE A 50 5.84 13.04 5.41
C ILE A 50 5.63 14.10 6.50
N ASN A 51 6.58 15.02 6.61
CA ASN A 51 6.46 16.19 7.47
C ASN A 51 5.87 17.38 6.70
N VAL A 52 4.54 17.49 6.66
CA VAL A 52 3.85 18.60 5.97
C VAL A 52 3.56 19.78 6.91
N ARG A 53 3.33 20.95 6.30
CA ARG A 53 2.81 22.15 6.97
C ARG A 53 1.49 22.59 6.33
N GLY A 54 0.52 23.03 7.13
CA GLY A 54 -0.75 23.55 6.64
C GLY A 54 -1.77 23.80 7.75
N GLU A 55 -3.00 24.09 7.35
CA GLU A 55 -4.14 24.27 8.26
C GLU A 55 -5.04 23.02 8.24
N GLY A 56 -5.50 22.61 9.41
CA GLY A 56 -6.38 21.45 9.57
C GLY A 56 -6.83 21.30 11.02
N CYS A 57 -7.85 20.48 11.26
CA CYS A 57 -8.36 20.26 12.63
C CYS A 57 -7.47 19.35 13.48
N CYS A 58 -6.56 18.59 12.87
CA CYS A 58 -5.57 17.75 13.55
C CYS A 58 -4.40 17.39 12.60
N PRO A 59 -3.26 16.88 13.12
CA PRO A 59 -2.10 16.51 12.30
C PRO A 59 -2.43 15.55 11.15
N TYR A 60 -3.30 14.55 11.40
CA TYR A 60 -3.78 13.62 10.38
C TYR A 60 -4.44 14.35 9.20
N HIS A 61 -5.35 15.30 9.47
CA HIS A 61 -6.01 16.05 8.40
C HIS A 61 -5.09 17.05 7.71
N VAL A 62 -4.07 17.58 8.40
CA VAL A 62 -3.03 18.40 7.75
C VAL A 62 -2.21 17.54 6.78
N ALA A 63 -1.76 16.35 7.21
CA ALA A 63 -1.04 15.38 6.38
C ALA A 63 -1.86 14.91 5.17
N LEU A 64 -3.12 14.54 5.39
CA LEU A 64 -4.02 14.12 4.32
C LEU A 64 -4.27 15.24 3.30
N SER A 65 -4.44 16.47 3.77
CA SER A 65 -4.62 17.64 2.89
C SER A 65 -3.38 17.91 2.05
N GLY A 66 -2.18 17.85 2.67
CA GLY A 66 -0.91 18.01 1.97
C GLY A 66 -0.70 16.91 0.92
N LEU A 67 -0.91 15.64 1.28
CA LEU A 67 -0.80 14.51 0.35
C LEU A 67 -1.80 14.64 -0.82
N ALA A 68 -3.05 15.02 -0.54
CA ALA A 68 -4.07 15.21 -1.58
C ALA A 68 -3.67 16.34 -2.56
N GLN A 69 -3.13 17.45 -2.06
CA GLN A 69 -2.63 18.53 -2.90
C GLN A 69 -1.48 18.05 -3.79
N THR A 70 -0.49 17.35 -3.23
CA THR A 70 0.64 16.80 -4.00
C THR A 70 0.17 15.82 -5.07
N LEU A 71 -0.79 14.92 -4.76
CA LEU A 71 -1.36 13.99 -5.74
C LEU A 71 -2.09 14.73 -6.87
N GLN A 72 -2.80 15.82 -6.56
CA GLN A 72 -3.45 16.66 -7.57
C GLN A 72 -2.42 17.36 -8.47
N GLU A 73 -1.34 17.89 -7.90
CA GLU A 73 -0.25 18.52 -8.66
C GLU A 73 0.44 17.51 -9.58
N LEU A 74 0.71 16.29 -9.09
CA LEU A 74 1.26 15.19 -9.90
C LEU A 74 0.33 14.78 -11.04
N ALA A 75 -1.00 14.79 -10.82
CA ALA A 75 -1.98 14.47 -11.85
C ALA A 75 -2.08 15.54 -12.96
N LEU A 76 -1.53 16.74 -12.74
CA LEU A 76 -1.47 17.81 -13.73
C LEU A 76 -0.15 17.82 -14.53
N GLN A 77 0.85 17.04 -14.12
CA GLN A 77 2.12 16.92 -14.84
C GLN A 77 1.95 16.10 -16.13
N ASP A 78 2.91 16.25 -17.05
CA ASP A 78 3.01 15.38 -18.22
C ASP A 78 3.22 13.91 -17.82
N CYS A 79 2.80 12.99 -18.69
CA CYS A 79 2.96 11.56 -18.46
C CYS A 79 4.45 11.19 -18.25
N ASN A 80 4.77 10.59 -17.10
CA ASN A 80 6.10 10.04 -16.85
C ASN A 80 6.27 8.72 -17.63
N LEU A 81 6.94 8.77 -18.78
CA LEU A 81 7.19 7.61 -19.66
C LEU A 81 8.13 6.56 -19.04
N ASP A 82 8.89 6.94 -18.02
CA ASP A 82 9.83 6.07 -17.30
C ASP A 82 9.17 5.37 -16.11
N PHE A 83 7.95 5.76 -15.73
CA PHE A 83 7.21 5.08 -14.67
C PHE A 83 6.95 3.61 -15.05
N ARG A 84 7.37 2.70 -14.16
CA ARG A 84 7.13 1.26 -14.28
C ARG A 84 6.58 0.75 -12.95
N PRO A 85 5.37 0.15 -12.92
CA PRO A 85 4.88 -0.48 -11.71
C PRO A 85 5.74 -1.70 -11.35
N LEU A 86 5.78 -2.06 -10.07
CA LEU A 86 6.49 -3.25 -9.59
C LEU A 86 5.92 -4.53 -10.25
N ARG A 87 6.77 -5.52 -10.52
CA ARG A 87 6.41 -6.78 -11.20
C ARG A 87 7.04 -8.04 -10.57
N GLY A 88 7.35 -8.02 -9.28
CA GLY A 88 7.95 -9.16 -8.58
C GLY A 88 6.90 -10.24 -8.28
N TRP A 89 6.17 -10.08 -7.18
CA TRP A 89 5.08 -10.97 -6.78
C TRP A 89 3.97 -10.19 -6.08
N GLN A 90 2.75 -10.72 -6.16
CA GLN A 90 1.61 -10.20 -5.43
C GLN A 90 1.42 -10.97 -4.13
N CYS A 91 1.30 -10.25 -3.01
CA CYS A 91 1.04 -10.84 -1.70
C CYS A 91 -0.33 -11.53 -1.66
N PRO A 92 -0.44 -12.78 -1.18
CA PRO A 92 -1.71 -13.50 -1.16
C PRO A 92 -2.71 -12.96 -0.12
N GLY A 93 -2.25 -12.31 0.96
CA GLY A 93 -3.14 -11.74 1.98
C GLY A 93 -3.65 -10.34 1.64
N CYS A 94 -2.74 -9.41 1.28
CA CYS A 94 -3.11 -8.01 1.04
C CYS A 94 -3.23 -7.62 -0.44
N TYR A 95 -2.84 -8.51 -1.37
CA TYR A 95 -2.79 -8.26 -2.82
C TYR A 95 -1.92 -7.06 -3.25
N GLY A 96 -0.99 -6.64 -2.39
CA GLY A 96 0.06 -5.69 -2.74
C GLY A 96 1.10 -6.30 -3.66
N VAL A 97 1.62 -5.52 -4.60
CA VAL A 97 2.68 -5.96 -5.53
C VAL A 97 4.05 -5.52 -5.01
N ASN A 98 4.99 -6.46 -4.94
CA ASN A 98 6.33 -6.26 -4.39
C ASN A 98 7.40 -6.26 -5.51
N ALA A 99 8.55 -5.65 -5.25
CA ALA A 99 9.61 -5.48 -6.25
C ALA A 99 10.47 -6.73 -6.47
N LYS A 100 10.92 -7.37 -5.39
CA LYS A 100 11.84 -8.52 -5.45
C LYS A 100 11.08 -9.74 -5.99
N PRO A 101 11.56 -10.42 -7.05
CA PRO A 101 10.97 -11.69 -7.46
C PRO A 101 11.16 -12.75 -6.36
N PRO A 102 10.32 -13.80 -6.32
CA PRO A 102 10.58 -14.92 -5.44
C PRO A 102 11.92 -15.58 -5.75
N PRO A 103 12.67 -16.01 -4.73
CA PRO A 103 13.85 -16.83 -4.96
C PRO A 103 13.37 -18.01 -5.81
N ARG A 104 13.98 -18.16 -6.99
CA ARG A 104 13.67 -19.27 -7.87
C ARG A 104 14.13 -20.50 -7.11
N GLY A 105 13.19 -21.22 -6.49
CA GLY A 105 13.48 -22.46 -5.78
C GLY A 105 14.36 -23.31 -6.68
N GLY A 106 15.63 -23.43 -6.30
CA GLY A 106 16.67 -24.08 -7.07
C GLY A 106 16.38 -25.57 -7.14
N HIS A 107 15.49 -25.98 -8.05
CA HIS A 107 15.42 -27.37 -8.51
C HIS A 107 16.44 -27.64 -9.62
N GLY A 108 17.35 -26.70 -9.89
CA GLY A 108 18.59 -26.99 -10.58
C GLY A 108 19.49 -27.78 -9.63
N ARG A 109 19.42 -29.12 -9.71
CA ARG A 109 20.51 -30.01 -9.29
C ARG A 109 21.81 -29.46 -9.90
N SER A 110 22.57 -28.66 -9.15
CA SER A 110 23.93 -28.31 -9.52
C SER A 110 24.81 -29.45 -9.02
N GLU A 111 25.14 -30.34 -9.96
CA GLU A 111 26.12 -31.39 -9.75
C GLU A 111 27.49 -30.74 -9.50
N THR A 112 28.13 -31.11 -8.39
CA THR A 112 29.53 -30.85 -8.03
C THR A 112 29.95 -29.38 -7.90
N MET A 113 29.74 -28.79 -6.71
CA MET A 113 30.42 -27.56 -6.29
C MET A 113 31.53 -27.90 -5.27
N SER A 114 32.71 -27.34 -5.52
CA SER A 114 33.94 -27.43 -4.73
C SER A 114 33.86 -26.58 -3.44
N ASP A 115 34.55 -27.03 -2.39
CA ASP A 115 34.44 -26.64 -0.98
C ASP A 115 34.81 -25.17 -0.58
N GLU A 116 35.01 -24.21 -1.49
CA GLU A 116 35.75 -22.97 -1.13
C GLU A 116 34.97 -21.64 -1.20
N GLU A 117 33.65 -21.62 -1.46
CA GLU A 117 32.83 -20.39 -1.39
C GLU A 117 31.55 -20.56 -0.55
N LEU A 118 31.70 -20.63 0.78
CA LEU A 118 30.59 -20.47 1.74
C LEU A 118 30.40 -18.98 2.09
N ALA A 119 30.10 -18.14 1.11
CA ALA A 119 29.44 -16.87 1.39
C ALA A 119 27.98 -17.21 1.72
N ALA A 120 27.54 -16.91 2.95
CA ALA A 120 26.19 -17.17 3.43
C ALA A 120 25.16 -16.60 2.45
N ASP A 121 24.60 -17.48 1.61
CA ASP A 121 23.47 -17.15 0.75
C ASP A 121 22.29 -16.93 1.69
N ASP A 122 22.01 -15.65 1.92
CA ASP A 122 20.91 -15.16 2.74
C ASP A 122 19.63 -15.65 2.06
N ASP A 123 19.13 -16.81 2.51
CA ASP A 123 17.81 -17.38 2.23
C ASP A 123 16.75 -16.39 2.77
N ALA A 124 16.67 -15.24 2.14
CA ALA A 124 15.89 -14.11 2.57
C ALA A 124 14.43 -14.46 2.35
N VAL A 125 13.77 -14.86 3.42
CA VAL A 125 12.33 -15.12 3.41
C VAL A 125 11.65 -13.86 2.88
N LEU A 126 10.92 -14.01 1.77
CA LEU A 126 10.23 -12.87 1.18
C LEU A 126 9.11 -12.41 2.10
N GLN A 127 9.29 -11.24 2.68
CA GLN A 127 8.25 -10.57 3.44
C GLN A 127 7.54 -9.52 2.57
N CYS A 128 6.21 -9.47 2.61
CA CYS A 128 5.46 -8.41 1.95
C CYS A 128 5.77 -7.06 2.62
N GLN A 129 6.12 -6.06 1.81
CA GLN A 129 6.47 -4.72 2.31
C GLN A 129 5.26 -3.94 2.86
N LEU A 130 4.03 -4.36 2.55
CA LEU A 130 2.81 -3.68 2.97
C LEU A 130 2.17 -4.28 4.23
N CYS A 131 2.17 -5.60 4.37
CA CYS A 131 1.49 -6.27 5.49
C CYS A 131 2.40 -7.18 6.32
N GLY A 132 3.67 -7.34 5.96
CA GLY A 132 4.60 -8.19 6.70
C GLY A 132 4.39 -9.70 6.53
N GLU A 133 3.44 -10.15 5.71
CA GLU A 133 3.20 -11.58 5.49
C GLU A 133 4.32 -12.23 4.65
N MET A 134 4.68 -13.46 5.00
CA MET A 134 5.74 -14.23 4.35
C MET A 134 5.23 -14.97 3.09
N ALA A 135 5.94 -14.87 1.97
CA ALA A 135 5.54 -15.49 0.70
C ALA A 135 5.71 -17.02 0.68
N GLY A 136 6.53 -17.58 1.58
CA GLY A 136 7.07 -18.95 1.48
C GLY A 136 6.14 -20.10 1.88
N MET A 137 4.98 -19.85 2.51
CA MET A 137 4.12 -20.96 2.97
C MET A 137 3.10 -21.47 1.94
N TYR A 138 2.92 -20.79 0.81
CA TYR A 138 1.79 -21.08 -0.10
C TYR A 138 2.18 -21.66 -1.45
N PHE A 139 3.47 -21.66 -1.81
CA PHE A 139 3.98 -22.32 -3.02
C PHE A 139 4.30 -23.81 -2.75
N SER A 140 3.43 -24.52 -2.04
CA SER A 140 3.45 -25.97 -2.12
C SER A 140 3.08 -26.32 -3.56
N THR A 141 4.06 -26.77 -4.34
CA THR A 141 3.87 -27.24 -5.71
C THR A 141 2.62 -28.12 -5.78
N PRO A 142 1.64 -27.81 -6.64
CA PRO A 142 0.42 -28.62 -6.78
C PRO A 142 0.78 -29.93 -7.49
N GLY A 143 1.39 -30.84 -6.73
CA GLY A 143 1.89 -32.14 -7.17
C GLY A 143 1.51 -33.29 -6.23
N SER A 144 0.53 -33.08 -5.34
CA SER A 144 -0.04 -34.14 -4.51
C SER A 144 -1.54 -33.88 -4.31
N GLU A 145 -2.28 -34.32 -5.33
CA GLU A 145 -3.66 -34.82 -5.28
C GLU A 145 -4.75 -33.98 -4.60
N ARG A 146 -5.47 -33.22 -5.44
CA ARG A 146 -6.94 -33.27 -5.55
C ARG A 146 -7.71 -33.26 -4.22
N SER A 147 -7.79 -32.10 -3.57
CA SER A 147 -8.95 -31.79 -2.73
C SER A 147 -9.44 -30.37 -2.99
N SER A 148 -10.46 -30.27 -3.82
CA SER A 148 -11.22 -29.07 -4.15
C SER A 148 -12.00 -28.58 -2.92
N ARG A 149 -11.31 -28.08 -1.90
CA ARG A 149 -11.94 -27.28 -0.84
C ARG A 149 -11.64 -25.82 -1.14
N GLY A 150 -12.71 -25.10 -1.50
CA GLY A 150 -12.65 -23.69 -1.86
C GLY A 150 -11.81 -22.90 -0.87
N TRP A 151 -10.81 -22.20 -1.40
CA TRP A 151 -10.03 -21.25 -0.65
C TRP A 151 -10.97 -20.10 -0.27
N SER A 152 -11.56 -20.20 0.92
CA SER A 152 -12.21 -19.06 1.55
C SER A 152 -11.06 -18.19 2.04
N PRO A 153 -10.99 -16.89 1.68
CA PRO A 153 -9.99 -16.00 2.26
C PRO A 153 -10.18 -16.06 3.77
N GLY A 154 -9.25 -16.73 4.44
CA GLY A 154 -9.16 -16.76 5.87
C GLY A 154 -9.11 -15.29 6.28
N ARG A 155 -10.12 -14.86 7.03
CA ARG A 155 -10.14 -13.57 7.70
C ARG A 155 -8.99 -13.63 8.70
N SER A 156 -7.77 -13.34 8.23
CA SER A 156 -6.59 -13.22 9.07
C SER A 156 -6.86 -12.02 9.96
N SER A 157 -7.43 -12.31 11.14
CA SER A 157 -7.43 -11.42 12.30
C SER A 157 -5.99 -11.32 12.82
N ALA A 158 -5.05 -10.94 11.95
CA ALA A 158 -3.83 -10.29 12.36
C ALA A 158 -4.20 -8.80 12.45
N ALA A 159 -5.00 -8.46 13.46
CA ALA A 159 -4.75 -7.20 14.15
C ALA A 159 -3.37 -7.37 14.79
N GLY A 160 -2.32 -7.25 13.96
CA GLY A 160 -1.00 -6.91 14.46
C GLY A 160 -1.23 -5.63 15.25
N ASP A 161 -1.06 -5.74 16.55
CA ASP A 161 -1.20 -4.65 17.47
C ASP A 161 -0.10 -3.64 17.11
N CYS A 162 -0.37 -2.72 16.19
CA CYS A 162 0.49 -1.58 15.90
C CYS A 162 0.47 -0.57 17.07
N ARG A 163 -0.12 -0.94 18.21
CA ARG A 163 -0.03 -0.20 19.48
C ARG A 163 1.36 -0.38 20.05
N GLY A 164 2.28 0.43 19.55
CA GLY A 164 3.52 0.64 20.28
C GLY A 164 4.58 1.26 19.43
N TYR A 165 4.38 2.48 18.93
CA TYR A 165 5.49 3.42 18.80
C TYR A 165 5.06 4.88 18.58
N TRP A 166 3.96 5.33 19.19
CA TRP A 166 3.84 6.75 19.53
C TRP A 166 3.16 6.87 20.89
N GLY A 167 3.96 7.08 21.93
CA GLY A 167 3.46 7.61 23.19
C GLY A 167 3.02 9.05 22.98
N TYR A 168 1.83 9.25 22.41
CA TYR A 168 1.08 10.48 22.58
C TYR A 168 0.20 10.28 23.82
N PRO A 169 0.41 11.06 24.91
CA PRO A 169 -0.50 11.01 26.05
C PRO A 169 -1.91 11.41 25.61
N ASP A 170 -2.90 10.78 26.22
CA ASP A 170 -4.34 10.90 25.94
C ASP A 170 -4.77 12.32 25.53
N LEU A 171 -5.12 12.46 24.26
CA LEU A 171 -5.84 13.60 23.70
C LEU A 171 -7.36 13.44 23.96
N GLU A 172 -7.72 13.09 25.20
CA GLU A 172 -9.05 13.40 25.71
C GLU A 172 -9.01 14.88 26.12
N HIS A 173 -9.82 15.71 25.46
CA HIS A 173 -9.93 17.18 25.56
C HIS A 173 -9.28 18.00 24.42
N CYS A 174 -9.72 17.76 23.17
CA CYS A 174 -9.73 18.83 22.17
C CYS A 174 -11.01 19.67 22.30
N THR A 175 -11.12 20.46 23.37
CA THR A 175 -12.05 21.60 23.43
C THR A 175 -11.26 22.89 23.53
N ALA A 176 -11.58 23.81 22.61
CA ALA A 176 -11.05 25.17 22.46
C ALA A 176 -9.66 25.31 21.78
N ALA A 177 -9.70 25.97 20.63
CA ALA A 177 -8.54 26.49 19.94
C ALA A 177 -7.82 27.54 20.80
N ASP A 178 -6.51 27.37 21.00
CA ASP A 178 -5.61 28.35 21.61
C ASP A 178 -5.15 29.36 20.53
N PRO A 179 -5.39 30.68 20.69
CA PRO A 179 -5.04 31.69 19.69
C PRO A 179 -3.56 32.15 19.75
N ARG A 180 -2.64 31.34 20.29
CA ARG A 180 -1.24 31.74 20.46
C ARG A 180 -0.27 30.88 19.68
N TYR A 181 -0.20 31.11 18.38
CA TYR A 181 1.08 31.05 17.67
C TYR A 181 1.13 32.23 16.67
N PRO A 182 2.21 33.05 16.68
CA PRO A 182 2.36 34.22 15.82
C PRO A 182 2.59 33.87 14.35
#